data_AF-A0A925YRB4-F1
#
_entry.id   AF-A0A925YRB4-F1
#
_cell.length_a   1.000
_cell.length_b   1.000
_cell.length_c   1.000
_cell.angle_alpha   90.00
_cell.angle_beta   90.00
_cell.angle_gamma   90.00
#
_symmetry.space_group_name_H-M   'P 1'
#
loop_
_entity.id
_entity.type
_entity.pdbx_description
1 polymer ?
#
loop_
_entity_poly.entity_id
_entity_poly.type
_entity_poly.pdbx_seq_one_letter_code
_entity_poly.pdbx_strand_id
1 'polypeptide(L)' 'MDPDDLPKPKPRITVGENLELMSVAELEQRVEDLESEIVRVRAAIASKRASKSAADSFFR' A
#
# COMPACT_ATOMS: atom_id res chain seq x y z
N MET A 1 18.96 15.60 -17.32
CA MET A 1 18.70 14.93 -16.04
C MET A 1 19.73 13.81 -15.98
N ASP A 2 20.71 13.92 -15.09
CA ASP A 2 21.71 12.87 -14.94
C ASP A 2 21.01 11.60 -14.40
N PRO A 3 21.41 10.40 -14.85
CA PRO A 3 20.81 9.15 -14.37
C PRO A 3 20.97 8.94 -12.85
N ASP A 4 21.91 9.65 -12.21
CA ASP A 4 22.11 9.64 -10.75
C ASP A 4 21.11 10.54 -9.99
N ASP A 5 20.35 11.38 -10.69
CA ASP A 5 19.35 12.31 -10.13
C ASP A 5 17.93 11.70 -10.14
N LEU A 6 17.82 10.42 -10.50
CA LEU A 6 16.57 9.66 -10.42
C LEU A 6 16.24 9.36 -8.95
N PRO A 7 15.01 9.66 -8.48
CA PRO A 7 14.59 9.33 -7.13
C PRO A 7 14.77 7.83 -6.88
N LYS A 8 15.59 7.47 -5.90
CA LYS A 8 15.75 6.07 -5.51
C LYS A 8 14.39 5.53 -5.07
N PRO A 9 14.00 4.33 -5.52
CA PRO A 9 12.73 3.75 -5.10
C PRO A 9 12.70 3.64 -3.58
N LYS A 10 11.59 4.07 -2.97
CA LYS A 10 11.38 3.90 -1.53
C LYS A 10 11.54 2.42 -1.16
N PRO A 11 12.26 2.08 -0.07
CA PRO A 11 12.34 0.72 0.43
C PRO A 11 10.94 0.13 0.64
N ARG A 12 10.76 -1.15 0.30
CA ARG A 12 9.50 -1.83 0.56
C ARG A 12 9.37 -2.12 2.05
N ILE A 13 8.24 -1.73 2.61
CA ILE A 13 7.84 -2.05 3.99
C ILE A 13 7.38 -3.52 4.03
N THR A 14 8.00 -4.34 4.89
CA THR A 14 7.56 -5.72 5.15
C THR A 14 6.95 -5.82 6.55
N VAL A 15 5.77 -6.44 6.66
CA VAL A 15 5.12 -6.66 7.95
C VAL A 15 5.96 -7.62 8.80
N GLY A 16 6.24 -7.23 10.05
CA GLY A 16 7.07 -8.02 10.98
C GLY A 16 8.57 -7.72 10.92
N GLU A 17 9.00 -6.68 10.20
CA GLU A 17 10.39 -6.19 10.25
C GLU A 17 10.80 -5.74 11.66
N ASN A 18 12.09 -5.88 11.98
CA ASN A 18 12.63 -5.35 13.23
C ASN A 18 12.61 -3.81 13.20
N LEU A 19 12.09 -3.21 14.27
CA LEU A 19 11.90 -1.78 14.44
C LEU A 19 12.91 -1.14 15.41
N GLU A 20 13.74 -1.93 16.09
CA GLU A 20 14.61 -1.47 17.19
C GLU A 20 15.57 -0.33 16.81
N LEU A 21 16.00 -0.28 15.55
CA LEU A 21 16.94 0.72 15.05
C LEU A 21 16.26 1.92 14.37
N MET A 22 14.93 1.94 14.31
CA MET A 22 14.17 3.02 13.70
C MET A 22 13.90 4.13 14.71
N SER A 23 14.09 5.38 14.28
CA SER A 23 13.68 6.55 15.05
C SER A 23 12.15 6.69 15.10
N VAL A 24 11.64 7.50 16.03
CA VAL A 24 10.20 7.78 16.14
C VAL A 24 9.63 8.36 14.85
N ALA A 25 10.32 9.31 14.23
CA ALA A 25 9.88 9.91 12.97
C ALA A 25 9.81 8.89 11.82
N GLU A 26 10.76 7.95 11.76
CA GLU A 26 10.71 6.87 10.77
C GLU A 26 9.55 5.90 11.03
N LEU A 27 9.22 5.64 12.30
CA LEU A 27 8.07 4.83 12.68
C LEU A 27 6.75 5.52 12.34
N GLU A 28 6.64 6.83 12.59
CA GLU A 28 5.47 7.64 12.21
C GLU A 28 5.26 7.62 10.69
N GLN A 29 6.32 7.88 9.91
CA GLN A 29 6.24 7.83 8.45
C GLN A 29 5.86 6.43 7.95
N ARG A 30 6.38 5.38 8.59
CA ARG A 30 6.04 3.99 8.28
C ARG A 30 4.56 3.68 8.56
N VAL A 31 3.99 4.22 9.64
CA VAL A 31 2.56 4.08 9.95
C VAL A 31 1.73 4.74 8.85
N GLU A 32 2.04 5.98 8.46
CA GLU A 32 1.32 6.68 7.38
C GLU A 32 1.34 5.92 6.06
N ASP A 33 2.50 5.37 5.68
CA ASP A 33 2.65 4.58 4.46
C ASP A 33 1.80 3.30 4.52
N LEU A 34 1.78 2.61 5.66
CA LEU A 34 0.97 1.40 5.88
C LEU A 34 -0.54 1.70 5.87
N GLU A 35 -0.97 2.79 6.50
CA GLU A 35 -2.38 3.21 6.51
C GLU A 35 -2.87 3.56 5.09
N SER A 36 -2.04 4.28 4.34
CA SER A 36 -2.30 4.59 2.92
C SER A 36 -2.45 3.31 2.10
N GLU A 37 -1.59 2.32 2.36
CA GLU A 37 -1.66 1.02 1.69
C GLU A 37 -2.93 0.24 2.08
N ILE A 38 -3.36 0.30 3.35
CA ILE A 38 -4.63 -0.29 3.79
C ILE A 38 -5.81 0.32 3.01
N VAL A 39 -5.84 1.63 2.84
CA VAL A 39 -6.90 2.32 2.07
C VAL A 39 -6.89 1.84 0.61
N ARG A 40 -5.71 1.78 -0.02
CA ARG A 40 -5.57 1.31 -1.41
C ARG A 40 -6.08 -0.11 -1.59
N VAL A 41 -5.68 -1.02 -0.70
CA VAL A 41 -6.10 -2.43 -0.73
C VAL A 41 -7.60 -2.57 -0.52
N ARG A 42 -8.18 -1.81 0.43
CA ARG A 42 -9.64 -1.81 0.66
C ARG A 42 -10.41 -1.33 -0.57
N ALA A 43 -9.95 -0.28 -1.25
CA ALA A 43 -10.56 0.21 -2.48
C ALA A 43 -10.51 -0.84 -3.60
N ALA A 44 -9.38 -1.54 -3.76
CA ALA A 44 -9.24 -2.63 -4.73
C ALA A 44 -10.18 -3.80 -4.41
N ILE A 45 -10.33 -4.17 -3.13
CA ILE A 45 -11.29 -5.19 -2.70
C ILE A 45 -12.72 -4.78 -3.04
N ALA A 46 -13.11 -3.53 -2.74
CA ALA A 46 -14.44 -3.01 -3.03
C ALA A 46 -14.75 -3.06 -4.53
N SER A 47 -13.81 -2.61 -5.37
CA SER A 47 -13.93 -2.68 -6.83
C SER A 47 -14.14 -4.12 -7.32
N LYS A 48 -13.32 -5.08 -6.85
CA LYS A 48 -13.47 -6.50 -7.22
C LYS A 48 -14.80 -7.10 -6.78
N ARG A 49 -15.29 -6.74 -5.58
CA ARG A 49 -16.61 -7.19 -5.10
C ARG A 49 -17.74 -6.63 -5.96
N ALA A 50 -17.68 -5.36 -6.34
CA ALA A 50 -18.67 -4.75 -7.23
C ALA A 50 -18.69 -5.43 -8.60
N SER A 51 -17.53 -5.71 -9.20
CA SER A 51 -17.45 -6.46 -10.46
C SER A 51 -18.06 -7.85 -10.35
N LYS A 52 -17.79 -8.58 -9.26
CA LYS A 52 -18.39 -9.90 -9.03
C LYS A 52 -19.92 -9.82 -8.90
N SER A 53 -20.43 -8.87 -8.10
CA SER A 53 -21.86 -8.69 -7.92
C SER A 53 -22.57 -8.34 -9.22
N ALA A 54 -21.97 -7.49 -10.06
CA ALA A 54 -22.53 -7.13 -11.37
C ALA A 54 -22.61 -8.35 -12.30
N ALA A 55 -21.58 -9.21 -12.30
CA ALA A 55 -21.61 -10.46 -13.05
C ALA A 55 -22.70 -11.41 -12.52
N ASP A 56 -22.77 -11.61 -11.20
CA ASP A 56 -23.75 -12.50 -10.55
C ASP A 56 -25.21 -12.08 -10.79
N SER A 57 -25.46 -10.79 -11.07
CA SER A 57 -26.78 -10.25 -11.44
C SER A 57 -27.10 -10.37 -12.94
N PHE A 58 -26.07 -10.47 -13.81
CA PHE A 58 -26.26 -10.59 -15.25
C PHE A 58 -26.47 -12.05 -15.69
N PHE A 59 -25.99 -13.01 -14.91
CA PHE A 59 -26.11 -14.45 -15.16
C PHE A 59 -27.29 -15.13 -14.42
N ARG A 60 -28.21 -14.36 -13.81
CA ARG A 60 -29.43 -14.87 -13.14
C ARG A 60 -30.69 -14.43 -13.86
#